data_AF-A0A914TB03-F1
#
_entry.id   AF-A0A914TB03-F1
#
_cell.length_a   1.000
_cell.length_b   1.000
_cell.length_c   1.000
_cell.angle_alpha   90.00
_cell.angle_beta   90.00
_cell.angle_gamma   90.00
#
_symmetry.space_group_name_H-M   'P 1'
#
loop_
_entity.id
_entity.type
_entity.pdbx_description
1 polymer ?
#
loop_
_entity_poly.entity_id
_entity_poly.type
_entity_poly.pdbx_seq_one_letter_code
_entity_poly.pdbx_strand_id
1 'polypeptide(L)'
;MVAGSRVGLHFLTSALRLLEPRADDDFIDRLHYLYTSILLLMFALLVSAKQYVGHPIECFVPAQFTRAMEQYTESYCYVDRTYWIPFQDHIPHRLDDRERKQIGYYQWIPFGLAISALMFHLPASVWRMLSNQSGLNVSLVLQTACQEQNIDPNIRDTTVDILSRHIDDVLQYQREFGQKRKSVFLFSLLRLGKVYGSYVTVIYMLVKLLHLSNVILQFYFLNVFLETADYPLFGGHVLYDLLQDREWPDSGKFPRVTLCDFEIRVLGNIHRHTVQCVLVINMFMEKIFIFLWLWMVFLIILSIVNLTIWLFTLSVPSCRQAFVEKYLELSVEPSSELAPFVEQFLRPDGVFLLKMVSVHAGNIICSRITESLWNRFIEWQNSQALSLKDQKRRSSLVRESSAEGHVLRRRSQSRDREHRHSRGAEQNRAAAAPLATISDTTKHYV
;
A
#
# COMPACT_ATOMS: atom_id res chain seq x y z
N MET A 1 -3.33 -7.18 -42.46
CA MET A 1 -2.21 -6.88 -41.53
C MET A 1 -2.31 -5.52 -40.82
N VAL A 2 -3.24 -4.61 -41.16
CA VAL A 2 -3.30 -3.25 -40.56
C VAL A 2 -4.00 -3.20 -39.18
N ALA A 3 -4.84 -4.20 -38.84
CA ALA A 3 -5.55 -4.24 -37.55
C ALA A 3 -4.64 -4.62 -36.35
N GLY A 4 -3.62 -5.46 -36.56
CA GLY A 4 -2.68 -5.88 -35.50
C GLY A 4 -1.79 -4.74 -35.01
N SER A 5 -1.40 -3.81 -35.88
CA SER A 5 -0.54 -2.67 -35.53
C SER A 5 -1.27 -1.63 -34.67
N ARG A 6 -2.58 -1.42 -34.85
CA ARG A 6 -3.37 -0.51 -34.01
C ARG A 6 -3.59 -1.08 -32.61
N VAL A 7 -3.90 -2.37 -32.50
CA VAL A 7 -4.03 -3.04 -31.20
C VAL A 7 -2.70 -3.05 -30.46
N GLY A 8 -1.60 -3.35 -31.16
CA GLY A 8 -0.25 -3.28 -30.60
C GLY A 8 0.10 -1.88 -30.09
N LEU A 9 -0.21 -0.82 -30.86
CA LEU A 9 0.04 0.56 -30.46
C LEU A 9 -0.82 1.00 -29.27
N HIS A 10 -2.08 0.56 -29.19
CA HIS A 10 -2.96 0.81 -28.03
C HIS A 10 -2.48 0.09 -26.77
N PHE A 11 -2.01 -1.16 -26.90
CA PHE A 11 -1.38 -1.88 -25.81
C PHE A 11 -0.07 -1.21 -25.36
N LEU A 12 0.76 -0.77 -26.32
CA LEU A 12 2.00 -0.03 -26.04
C LEU A 12 1.72 1.30 -25.36
N THR A 13 0.78 2.09 -25.85
CA THR A 13 0.41 3.36 -25.19
C THR A 13 -0.22 3.15 -23.82
N SER A 14 -1.01 2.09 -23.63
CA SER A 14 -1.57 1.74 -22.31
C SER A 14 -0.49 1.25 -21.34
N ALA A 15 0.48 0.48 -21.83
CA ALA A 15 1.65 0.04 -21.06
C ALA A 15 2.58 1.22 -20.73
N LEU A 16 2.79 2.15 -21.65
CA LEU A 16 3.56 3.37 -21.44
C LEU A 16 2.89 4.30 -20.42
N ARG A 17 1.56 4.40 -20.42
CA ARG A 17 0.81 5.09 -19.35
C ARG A 17 0.94 4.42 -17.98
N LEU A 18 1.21 3.11 -17.94
CA LEU A 18 1.52 2.41 -16.70
C LEU A 18 2.88 2.84 -16.12
N LEU A 19 3.77 3.34 -16.97
CA LEU A 19 5.14 3.79 -16.70
C LEU A 19 5.24 5.33 -16.51
N GLU A 20 4.13 6.07 -16.57
CA GLU A 20 4.17 7.50 -16.26
C GLU A 20 4.32 7.73 -14.75
N PRO A 21 5.32 8.51 -14.31
CA PRO A 21 5.48 8.85 -12.90
C PRO A 21 4.29 9.71 -12.44
N ARG A 22 3.66 9.32 -11.33
CA ARG A 22 2.58 10.12 -10.73
C ARG A 22 3.08 10.97 -9.58
N ALA A 23 2.38 12.08 -9.34
CA ALA A 23 2.71 13.04 -8.30
C ALA A 23 2.39 12.54 -6.88
N ASP A 24 1.62 11.45 -6.73
CA ASP A 24 1.25 10.88 -5.42
C ASP A 24 2.18 9.77 -4.91
N ASP A 25 3.28 9.51 -5.62
CA ASP A 25 4.23 8.46 -5.25
C ASP A 25 5.54 9.05 -4.73
N ASP A 26 6.03 8.50 -3.62
CA ASP A 26 7.35 8.82 -3.07
C ASP A 26 8.47 8.30 -3.98
N PHE A 27 9.66 8.90 -3.90
CA PHE A 27 10.79 8.55 -4.77
C PHE A 27 11.14 7.06 -4.69
N ILE A 28 11.13 6.49 -3.49
CA ILE A 28 11.43 5.07 -3.29
C ILE A 28 10.33 4.17 -3.89
N ASP A 29 9.06 4.59 -3.85
CA ASP A 29 7.98 3.82 -4.47
C ASP A 29 8.19 3.77 -6.00
N ARG A 30 8.56 4.90 -6.62
CA ARG A 30 8.95 4.97 -8.03
C ARG A 30 10.16 4.08 -8.33
N LEU A 31 11.13 4.02 -7.43
CA LEU A 31 12.28 3.13 -7.56
C LEU A 31 11.87 1.64 -7.70
N HIS A 32 10.84 1.22 -6.97
CA HIS A 32 10.26 -0.12 -7.10
C HIS A 32 9.46 -0.31 -8.39
N TYR A 33 8.32 0.39 -8.52
CA TYR A 33 7.36 0.05 -9.58
C TYR A 33 7.82 0.54 -10.96
N LEU A 34 8.58 1.64 -11.04
CA LEU A 34 8.97 2.22 -12.32
C LEU A 34 10.37 1.76 -12.71
N TYR A 35 11.39 2.16 -11.95
CA TYR A 35 12.79 1.94 -12.35
C TYR A 35 13.17 0.46 -12.31
N THR A 36 12.85 -0.25 -11.22
CA THR A 36 13.19 -1.68 -11.11
C THR A 36 12.37 -2.52 -12.08
N SER A 37 11.10 -2.20 -12.30
CA SER A 37 10.30 -2.91 -13.30
C SER A 37 10.80 -2.71 -14.73
N ILE A 38 11.13 -1.46 -15.13
CA ILE A 38 11.74 -1.17 -16.44
C ILE A 38 13.07 -1.90 -16.59
N LEU A 39 13.92 -1.87 -15.55
CA LEU A 39 15.21 -2.55 -15.55
C LEU A 39 15.05 -4.06 -15.76
N LEU A 40 14.12 -4.71 -15.05
CA LEU A 40 13.84 -6.14 -15.20
C LEU A 40 13.26 -6.47 -16.59
N LEU A 41 12.35 -5.64 -17.12
CA LEU A 41 11.83 -5.79 -18.48
C LEU A 41 12.93 -5.62 -19.53
N MET A 42 13.85 -4.67 -19.34
CA MET A 42 14.99 -4.47 -20.23
C MET A 42 15.88 -5.71 -20.24
N PHE A 43 16.20 -6.29 -19.08
CA PHE A 43 16.98 -7.53 -19.03
C PHE A 43 16.21 -8.71 -19.62
N ALA A 44 14.90 -8.83 -19.39
CA ALA A 44 14.08 -9.87 -20.00
C ALA A 44 14.13 -9.78 -21.54
N LEU A 45 14.05 -8.57 -22.11
CA LEU A 45 14.15 -8.33 -23.54
C LEU A 45 15.56 -8.62 -24.09
N LEU A 46 16.61 -8.18 -23.39
CA LEU A 46 18.00 -8.42 -23.78
C LEU A 46 18.30 -9.91 -23.84
N VAL A 47 17.92 -10.65 -22.80
CA VAL A 47 18.11 -12.10 -22.74
C VAL A 47 17.29 -12.79 -23.82
N SER A 48 16.02 -12.40 -24.01
CA SER A 48 15.17 -12.94 -25.07
C SER A 48 15.78 -12.73 -26.46
N ALA A 49 16.33 -11.54 -26.72
CA ALA A 49 16.99 -11.25 -27.98
C ALA A 49 18.19 -12.18 -28.21
N LYS A 50 19.04 -12.40 -27.20
CA LYS A 50 20.16 -13.33 -27.30
C LYS A 50 19.71 -14.78 -27.47
N GLN A 51 18.58 -15.15 -26.87
CA GLN A 51 18.03 -16.51 -26.90
C GLN A 51 17.35 -16.89 -28.21
N TYR A 52 16.62 -15.96 -28.85
CA TYR A 52 15.83 -16.24 -30.05
C TYR A 52 16.46 -15.75 -31.36
N VAL A 53 17.28 -14.70 -31.31
CA VAL A 53 17.89 -14.09 -32.52
C VAL A 53 19.36 -14.49 -32.65
N GLY A 54 20.04 -14.75 -31.54
CA GLY A 54 21.44 -15.19 -31.53
C GLY A 54 21.59 -16.71 -31.54
N HIS A 55 22.84 -17.17 -31.53
CA HIS A 55 23.21 -18.55 -31.19
C HIS A 55 23.36 -18.65 -29.66
N PRO A 56 22.43 -19.30 -28.93
CA PRO A 56 22.48 -19.39 -27.47
C PRO A 56 23.46 -20.47 -26.99
N ILE A 57 23.70 -21.48 -27.83
CA ILE A 57 24.59 -22.61 -27.62
C ILE A 57 25.34 -22.90 -28.92
N GLU A 58 26.61 -23.27 -28.81
CA GLU A 58 27.45 -23.69 -29.94
C GLU A 58 28.11 -25.03 -29.58
N CYS A 59 28.03 -26.03 -30.45
CA CYS A 59 28.43 -27.40 -30.11
C CYS A 59 29.61 -27.90 -30.95
N PHE A 60 30.57 -28.54 -30.28
CA PHE A 60 31.67 -29.25 -30.93
C PHE A 60 31.18 -30.61 -31.46
N VAL A 61 30.74 -30.61 -32.72
CA VAL A 61 30.23 -31.79 -33.42
C VAL A 61 31.34 -32.52 -34.21
N PRO A 62 31.19 -33.83 -34.49
CA PRO A 62 32.16 -34.58 -35.29
C PRO A 62 32.33 -34.03 -36.72
N ALA A 63 33.53 -34.13 -37.28
CA ALA A 63 33.89 -33.56 -38.59
C ALA A 63 33.06 -34.08 -39.78
N GLN A 64 32.43 -35.26 -39.65
CA GLN A 64 31.54 -35.81 -40.68
C GLN A 64 30.15 -35.17 -40.73
N PHE A 65 29.78 -34.34 -39.75
CA PHE A 65 28.47 -33.68 -39.71
C PHE A 65 28.43 -32.54 -40.74
N THR A 66 27.34 -32.49 -41.51
CA THR A 66 27.07 -31.33 -42.38
C THR A 66 26.60 -30.14 -41.54
N ARG A 67 26.69 -28.92 -42.09
CA ARG A 67 26.21 -27.71 -41.41
C ARG A 67 24.74 -27.79 -40.95
N ALA A 68 23.88 -28.48 -41.71
CA ALA A 68 22.49 -28.69 -41.32
C ALA A 68 22.35 -29.63 -40.12
N MET A 69 23.22 -30.64 -40.01
CA MET A 69 23.26 -31.56 -38.87
C MET A 69 23.80 -30.87 -37.61
N GLU A 70 24.82 -30.01 -37.76
CA GLU A 70 25.32 -29.15 -36.69
C GLU A 70 24.21 -28.26 -36.12
N GLN A 71 23.49 -27.52 -36.97
CA GLN A 71 22.36 -26.68 -36.55
C GLN A 71 21.24 -27.47 -35.87
N TYR A 72 20.96 -28.69 -36.35
CA TYR A 72 20.02 -29.59 -35.69
C TYR A 72 20.51 -30.01 -34.30
N THR A 73 21.77 -30.42 -34.18
CA THR A 73 22.38 -30.80 -32.90
C THR A 73 22.37 -29.64 -31.90
N GLU A 74 22.76 -28.43 -32.33
CA GLU A 74 22.70 -27.24 -31.48
C GLU A 74 21.27 -26.93 -31.01
N SER A 75 20.30 -26.96 -31.93
CA SER A 75 18.89 -26.71 -31.58
C SER A 75 18.32 -27.80 -30.67
N TYR A 76 18.67 -29.06 -30.91
CA TYR A 76 18.27 -30.19 -30.07
C TYR A 76 18.84 -30.03 -28.66
N CYS A 77 20.15 -29.80 -28.55
CA CYS A 77 20.84 -29.62 -27.28
C CYS A 77 20.40 -28.36 -26.53
N TYR A 78 19.91 -27.35 -27.23
CA TYR A 78 19.34 -26.17 -26.59
C TYR A 78 17.98 -26.44 -25.95
N VAL A 79 17.11 -27.16 -26.66
CA VAL A 79 15.75 -27.48 -26.23
C VAL A 79 15.75 -28.59 -25.18
N ASP A 80 16.58 -29.61 -25.39
CA ASP A 80 16.83 -30.66 -24.43
C ASP A 80 17.75 -30.16 -23.30
N ARG A 81 17.80 -30.89 -22.19
CA ARG A 81 18.61 -30.50 -21.03
C ARG A 81 20.06 -30.90 -21.24
N THR A 82 20.97 -29.97 -20.98
CA THR A 82 22.41 -30.25 -20.94
C THR A 82 22.84 -30.63 -19.53
N TYR A 83 24.03 -31.19 -19.33
CA TYR A 83 24.56 -31.49 -18.00
C TYR A 83 26.00 -31.01 -17.86
N TRP A 84 26.42 -30.67 -16.64
CA TRP A 84 27.79 -30.23 -16.37
C TRP A 84 28.58 -31.25 -15.57
N ILE A 85 29.85 -31.42 -15.93
CA ILE A 85 30.82 -32.28 -15.27
C ILE A 85 32.18 -31.55 -15.31
N PRO A 86 32.95 -31.54 -14.20
CA PRO A 86 34.32 -31.03 -14.20
C PRO A 86 35.19 -31.73 -15.26
N PHE A 87 36.11 -31.01 -15.88
CA PHE A 87 37.00 -31.59 -16.91
C PHE A 87 37.89 -32.73 -16.40
N GLN A 88 38.16 -32.78 -15.10
CA GLN A 88 38.98 -33.83 -14.47
C GLN A 88 38.20 -35.13 -14.22
N ASP A 89 36.86 -35.06 -14.22
CA ASP A 89 36.00 -36.20 -13.94
C ASP A 89 35.63 -36.94 -15.24
N HIS A 90 35.56 -38.27 -15.17
CA HIS A 90 35.06 -39.07 -16.29
C HIS A 90 33.55 -38.95 -16.44
N ILE A 91 33.07 -38.99 -17.70
CA ILE A 91 31.63 -38.98 -18.00
C ILE A 91 31.01 -40.29 -17.46
N PRO A 92 30.03 -40.23 -16.53
CA PRO A 92 29.41 -41.40 -15.93
C PRO A 92 28.83 -42.33 -16.99
N HIS A 93 29.04 -43.64 -16.86
CA HIS A 93 28.42 -44.62 -17.77
C HIS A 93 26.92 -44.79 -17.52
N ARG A 94 26.47 -44.56 -16.28
CA ARG A 94 25.05 -44.69 -15.89
C ARG A 94 24.27 -43.43 -16.28
N LEU A 95 23.17 -43.62 -17.01
CA LEU A 95 22.35 -42.53 -17.52
C LEU A 95 21.68 -41.72 -16.41
N ASP A 96 21.17 -42.39 -15.38
CA ASP A 96 20.54 -41.77 -14.21
C ASP A 96 21.45 -40.72 -13.53
N ASP A 97 22.77 -40.94 -13.53
CA ASP A 97 23.72 -40.04 -12.88
C ASP A 97 23.99 -38.79 -13.75
N ARG A 98 23.81 -38.91 -15.07
CA ARG A 98 23.82 -37.77 -16.00
C ARG A 98 22.54 -36.95 -15.87
N GLU A 99 21.39 -37.63 -15.79
CA GLU A 99 20.07 -36.99 -15.64
C GLU A 99 19.96 -36.13 -14.38
N ARG A 100 20.56 -36.58 -13.26
CA ARG A 100 20.60 -35.81 -12.00
C ARG A 100 21.40 -34.52 -12.08
N LYS A 101 22.32 -34.40 -13.05
CA LYS A 101 23.18 -33.22 -13.26
C LYS A 101 22.67 -32.31 -14.39
N GLN A 102 21.45 -32.57 -14.89
CA GLN A 102 20.88 -31.79 -15.98
C GLN A 102 20.46 -30.39 -15.56
N ILE A 103 20.74 -29.43 -16.42
CA ILE A 103 20.40 -28.03 -16.30
C ILE A 103 19.50 -27.61 -17.47
N GLY A 104 18.44 -26.87 -17.16
CA GLY A 104 17.47 -26.37 -18.16
C GLY A 104 16.77 -25.08 -17.73
N TYR A 105 17.28 -24.41 -16.69
CA TYR A 105 16.66 -23.21 -16.15
C TYR A 105 16.74 -22.01 -17.10
N TYR A 106 17.75 -21.97 -17.98
CA TYR A 106 18.05 -20.82 -18.83
C TYR A 106 16.92 -20.47 -19.79
N GLN A 107 16.15 -21.48 -20.20
CA GLN A 107 14.97 -21.29 -21.05
C GLN A 107 13.87 -20.46 -20.37
N TRP A 108 13.78 -20.51 -19.04
CA TRP A 108 12.71 -19.89 -18.25
C TRP A 108 13.05 -18.51 -17.70
N ILE A 109 14.32 -18.11 -17.74
CA ILE A 109 14.79 -16.84 -17.16
C ILE A 109 14.04 -15.62 -17.71
N PRO A 110 13.85 -15.44 -19.04
CA PRO A 110 13.16 -14.26 -19.55
C PRO A 110 11.74 -14.12 -18.99
N PHE A 111 11.02 -15.24 -18.85
CA PHE A 111 9.68 -15.27 -18.28
C PHE A 111 9.70 -14.96 -16.78
N GLY A 112 10.68 -15.50 -16.06
CA GLY A 112 10.89 -15.19 -14.64
C GLY A 112 11.15 -13.70 -14.40
N LEU A 113 12.01 -13.07 -15.21
CA LEU A 113 12.29 -11.63 -15.14
C LEU A 113 11.05 -10.79 -15.46
N ALA A 114 10.27 -11.17 -16.48
CA ALA A 114 9.04 -10.47 -16.83
C ALA A 114 7.97 -10.57 -15.72
N ILE A 115 7.80 -11.75 -15.12
CA ILE A 115 6.89 -11.95 -13.97
C ILE A 115 7.37 -11.13 -12.77
N SER A 116 8.67 -11.13 -12.49
CA SER A 116 9.26 -10.30 -11.43
C SER A 116 8.94 -8.82 -11.63
N ALA A 117 9.09 -8.30 -12.86
CA ALA A 117 8.74 -6.93 -13.22
C ALA A 117 7.26 -6.60 -12.94
N LEU A 118 6.34 -7.52 -13.26
CA LEU A 118 4.91 -7.37 -12.94
C LEU A 118 4.66 -7.38 -11.42
N MET A 119 5.36 -8.23 -10.68
CA MET A 119 5.24 -8.28 -9.21
C MET A 119 5.67 -6.96 -8.54
N PHE A 120 6.70 -6.27 -9.06
CA PHE A 120 7.07 -4.93 -8.59
C PHE A 120 6.01 -3.85 -8.84
N HIS A 121 5.10 -4.05 -9.80
CA HIS A 121 3.96 -3.15 -10.04
C HIS A 121 2.73 -3.42 -9.15
N LEU A 122 2.64 -4.60 -8.51
CA LEU A 122 1.48 -4.97 -7.70
C LEU A 122 1.22 -4.01 -6.53
N PRO A 123 2.22 -3.58 -5.72
CA PRO A 123 1.95 -2.72 -4.58
C PRO A 123 1.41 -1.34 -5.00
N ALA A 124 1.93 -0.76 -6.07
CA ALA A 124 1.44 0.50 -6.64
C ALA A 124 0.00 0.35 -7.18
N SER A 125 -0.34 -0.81 -7.75
CA SER A 125 -1.71 -1.09 -8.19
C SER A 125 -2.68 -1.18 -7.02
N VAL A 126 -2.26 -1.77 -5.89
CA VAL A 126 -3.03 -1.81 -4.65
C VAL A 126 -3.27 -0.40 -4.09
N TRP A 127 -2.24 0.47 -4.09
CA TRP A 127 -2.39 1.87 -3.70
C TRP A 127 -3.48 2.56 -4.53
N ARG A 128 -3.37 2.48 -5.86
CA ARG A 128 -4.30 3.14 -6.81
C ARG A 128 -5.75 2.67 -6.63
N MET A 129 -5.96 1.39 -6.31
CA MET A 129 -7.30 0.85 -6.13
C MET A 129 -7.92 1.28 -4.79
N LEU A 130 -7.13 1.33 -3.72
CA LEU A 130 -7.64 1.56 -2.36
C LEU A 130 -7.65 3.05 -1.97
N SER A 131 -6.71 3.87 -2.46
CA SER A 131 -6.65 5.30 -2.13
C SER A 131 -7.88 6.06 -2.64
N ASN A 132 -8.36 5.74 -3.84
CA ASN A 132 -9.57 6.32 -4.44
C ASN A 132 -10.85 6.04 -3.63
N GLN A 133 -10.87 4.98 -2.80
CA GLN A 133 -12.05 4.64 -1.98
C GLN A 133 -12.19 5.54 -0.75
N SER A 134 -11.17 6.34 -0.42
CA SER A 134 -11.16 7.24 0.74
C SER A 134 -11.96 8.52 0.55
N GLY A 135 -12.34 8.83 -0.70
CA GLY A 135 -12.92 10.13 -1.09
C GLY A 135 -11.87 11.25 -1.20
N LEU A 136 -10.62 11.01 -0.79
CA LEU A 136 -9.48 11.91 -0.92
C LEU A 136 -8.66 11.51 -2.16
N ASN A 137 -8.77 12.28 -3.24
CA ASN A 137 -7.91 12.11 -4.40
C ASN A 137 -6.56 12.77 -4.15
N VAL A 138 -5.66 12.06 -3.45
CA VAL A 138 -4.30 12.53 -3.12
C VAL A 138 -3.54 12.99 -4.38
N SER A 139 -3.70 12.27 -5.48
CA SER A 139 -3.09 12.61 -6.78
C SER A 139 -3.55 13.98 -7.30
N LEU A 140 -4.85 14.31 -7.17
CA LEU A 140 -5.39 15.60 -7.58
C LEU A 140 -4.85 16.75 -6.73
N VAL A 141 -4.81 16.54 -5.40
CA VAL A 141 -4.24 17.51 -4.46
C VAL A 141 -2.78 17.81 -4.81
N LEU A 142 -1.97 16.79 -5.00
CA LEU A 142 -0.54 16.95 -5.27
C LEU A 142 -0.28 17.53 -6.66
N GLN A 143 -1.04 17.11 -7.67
CA GLN A 143 -0.94 17.68 -9.00
C GLN A 143 -1.26 19.18 -8.99
N THR A 144 -2.27 19.60 -8.23
CA THR A 144 -2.65 21.02 -8.10
C THR A 144 -1.60 21.81 -7.30
N ALA A 145 -1.05 21.23 -6.24
CA ALA A 145 0.01 21.85 -5.45
C ALA A 145 1.33 22.00 -6.23
N CYS A 146 1.65 21.06 -7.12
CA CYS A 146 2.89 21.06 -7.90
C CYS A 146 2.80 21.82 -9.23
N GLN A 147 1.70 22.54 -9.51
CA GLN A 147 1.58 23.31 -10.75
C GLN A 147 2.63 24.42 -10.82
N GLU A 148 3.26 24.57 -11.98
CA GLU A 148 4.26 25.61 -12.24
C GLU A 148 3.72 27.04 -12.07
N GLN A 149 2.40 27.23 -12.24
CA GLN A 149 1.74 28.52 -12.05
C GLN A 149 1.77 29.02 -10.59
N ASN A 150 2.04 28.13 -9.63
CA ASN A 150 2.14 28.48 -8.21
C ASN A 150 3.43 29.25 -7.85
N ILE A 151 4.26 29.59 -8.85
CA ILE A 151 5.39 30.51 -8.68
C ILE A 151 4.87 31.95 -8.47
N ASP A 152 3.77 32.34 -9.13
CA ASP A 152 3.14 33.64 -8.92
C ASP A 152 2.43 33.68 -7.55
N PRO A 153 2.74 34.66 -6.67
CA PRO A 153 2.10 34.76 -5.36
C PRO A 153 0.58 34.84 -5.42
N ASN A 154 -0.01 35.54 -6.38
CA ASN A 154 -1.48 35.72 -6.43
C ASN A 154 -2.20 34.41 -6.78
N ILE A 155 -1.63 33.68 -7.75
CA ILE A 155 -2.17 32.37 -8.16
C ILE A 155 -1.96 31.37 -7.03
N ARG A 156 -0.77 31.35 -6.43
CA ARG A 156 -0.44 30.46 -5.31
C ARG A 156 -1.39 30.65 -4.14
N ASP A 157 -1.67 31.88 -3.72
CA ASP A 157 -2.52 32.13 -2.56
C ASP A 157 -3.97 31.69 -2.83
N THR A 158 -4.44 31.86 -4.07
CA THR A 158 -5.73 31.31 -4.53
C THR A 158 -5.73 29.77 -4.52
N THR A 159 -4.67 29.14 -5.04
CA THR A 159 -4.50 27.68 -5.03
C THR A 159 -4.46 27.12 -3.62
N VAL A 160 -3.76 27.79 -2.70
CA VAL A 160 -3.67 27.42 -1.28
C VAL A 160 -5.06 27.50 -0.62
N ASP A 161 -5.84 28.54 -0.88
CA ASP A 161 -7.20 28.66 -0.35
C ASP A 161 -8.13 27.56 -0.88
N ILE A 162 -8.11 27.30 -2.20
CA ILE A 162 -8.86 26.19 -2.82
C ILE A 162 -8.46 24.84 -2.20
N LEU A 163 -7.16 24.60 -2.06
CA LEU A 163 -6.66 23.33 -1.55
C LEU A 163 -6.96 23.17 -0.06
N SER A 164 -6.81 24.22 0.74
CA SER A 164 -7.15 24.18 2.17
C SER A 164 -8.63 23.88 2.40
N ARG A 165 -9.54 24.47 1.59
CA ARG A 165 -10.98 24.17 1.61
C ARG A 165 -11.24 22.72 1.28
N HIS A 166 -10.66 22.24 0.18
CA HIS A 166 -10.84 20.86 -0.24
C HIS A 166 -10.35 19.86 0.82
N ILE A 167 -9.21 20.14 1.45
CA ILE A 167 -8.66 19.29 2.52
C ILE A 167 -9.58 19.33 3.75
N ASP A 168 -10.02 20.52 4.17
CA ASP A 168 -10.90 20.69 5.33
C ASP A 168 -12.25 19.98 5.13
N ASP A 169 -12.88 20.15 3.97
CA ASP A 169 -14.14 19.48 3.60
C ASP A 169 -14.01 17.95 3.64
N VAL A 170 -12.90 17.42 3.09
CA VAL A 170 -12.64 15.98 3.08
C VAL A 170 -12.36 15.46 4.48
N LEU A 171 -11.55 16.16 5.28
CA LEU A 171 -11.29 15.80 6.67
C LEU A 171 -12.57 15.85 7.50
N GLN A 172 -13.40 16.89 7.34
CA GLN A 172 -14.69 17.01 8.01
C GLN A 172 -15.61 15.83 7.64
N TYR A 173 -15.72 15.51 6.34
CA TYR A 173 -16.50 14.37 5.87
C TYR A 173 -16.04 13.07 6.53
N GLN A 174 -14.73 12.83 6.62
CA GLN A 174 -14.17 11.66 7.30
C GLN A 174 -14.45 11.65 8.82
N ARG A 175 -14.38 12.81 9.49
CA ARG A 175 -14.72 12.95 10.93
C ARG A 175 -16.18 12.55 11.19
N GLU A 176 -17.11 13.03 10.37
CA GLU A 176 -18.54 12.77 10.51
C GLU A 176 -18.93 11.33 10.16
N PHE A 177 -18.33 10.76 9.11
CA PHE A 177 -18.58 9.37 8.71
C PHE A 177 -18.08 8.35 9.74
N GLY A 178 -16.93 8.60 10.36
CA GLY A 178 -16.36 7.74 11.40
C GLY A 178 -17.27 7.59 12.63
N GLN A 179 -18.12 8.58 12.92
CA GLN A 179 -19.06 8.53 14.04
C GLN A 179 -20.36 7.76 13.73
N LYS A 180 -20.80 7.70 12.46
CA LYS A 180 -22.16 7.25 12.10
C LYS A 180 -22.29 5.79 11.67
N ARG A 181 -21.24 5.11 11.18
CA ARG A 181 -21.39 3.79 10.52
C ARG A 181 -20.52 2.68 11.12
N LYS A 182 -21.09 1.88 12.04
CA LYS A 182 -20.56 0.57 12.45
C LYS A 182 -20.83 -0.47 11.35
N SER A 183 -19.99 -0.53 10.32
CA SER A 183 -20.13 -1.49 9.21
C SER A 183 -19.43 -2.83 9.48
N VAL A 184 -20.08 -3.93 9.09
CA VAL A 184 -19.73 -5.35 9.32
C VAL A 184 -18.95 -5.90 8.12
N PHE A 185 -17.65 -5.58 8.00
CA PHE A 185 -16.76 -6.27 7.04
C PHE A 185 -15.45 -6.74 7.69
N LEU A 186 -14.81 -7.73 7.06
CA LEU A 186 -14.05 -8.81 7.70
C LEU A 186 -12.61 -8.50 8.18
N PHE A 187 -11.98 -7.39 7.78
CA PHE A 187 -10.55 -7.17 8.07
C PHE A 187 -10.30 -6.20 9.25
N SER A 188 -9.72 -6.70 10.34
CA SER A 188 -9.52 -5.97 11.60
C SER A 188 -8.62 -4.73 11.46
N LEU A 189 -7.57 -4.79 10.63
CA LEU A 189 -6.62 -3.67 10.43
C LEU A 189 -7.26 -2.45 9.72
N LEU A 190 -8.15 -2.72 8.76
CA LEU A 190 -8.90 -1.69 8.03
C LEU A 190 -10.02 -1.06 8.89
N ARG A 191 -10.48 -1.74 9.96
CA ARG A 191 -11.42 -1.16 10.95
C ARG A 191 -10.77 -0.06 11.77
N LEU A 192 -9.52 -0.24 12.22
CA LEU A 192 -8.85 0.78 13.04
C LEU A 192 -8.63 2.08 12.25
N GLY A 193 -8.16 2.01 11.00
CA GLY A 193 -7.96 3.20 10.17
C GLY A 193 -9.23 4.04 9.98
N LYS A 194 -10.38 3.40 9.73
CA LYS A 194 -11.67 4.10 9.51
C LYS A 194 -12.28 4.70 10.78
N VAL A 195 -12.02 4.12 11.95
CA VAL A 195 -12.57 4.62 13.23
C VAL A 195 -11.77 5.82 13.76
N TYR A 196 -10.45 5.88 13.48
CA TYR A 196 -9.57 6.96 13.94
C TYR A 196 -9.36 8.09 12.90
N GLY A 197 -9.96 8.03 11.71
CA GLY A 197 -9.66 8.98 10.62
C GLY A 197 -8.21 8.90 10.14
N SER A 198 -7.71 7.67 10.02
CA SER A 198 -6.35 7.29 9.61
C SER A 198 -6.43 6.26 8.46
N TYR A 199 -7.46 6.33 7.62
CA TYR A 199 -7.66 5.31 6.58
C TYR A 199 -6.59 5.40 5.51
N VAL A 200 -6.35 6.61 4.97
CA VAL A 200 -5.39 6.81 3.87
C VAL A 200 -3.98 6.48 4.36
N THR A 201 -3.65 6.91 5.57
CA THR A 201 -2.38 6.62 6.25
C THR A 201 -2.16 5.12 6.41
N VAL A 202 -3.15 4.37 6.90
CA VAL A 202 -3.03 2.91 7.08
C VAL A 202 -2.86 2.20 5.74
N ILE A 203 -3.60 2.61 4.71
CA ILE A 203 -3.44 2.05 3.35
C ILE A 203 -2.04 2.33 2.82
N TYR A 204 -1.52 3.55 3.00
CA TYR A 204 -0.17 3.91 2.57
C TYR A 204 0.90 3.08 3.29
N MET A 205 0.79 2.93 4.61
CA MET A 205 1.71 2.09 5.39
C MET A 205 1.65 0.61 4.97
N LEU A 206 0.45 0.09 4.64
CA LEU A 206 0.29 -1.25 4.10
C LEU A 206 0.99 -1.41 2.75
N VAL A 207 0.89 -0.41 1.86
CA VAL A 207 1.58 -0.42 0.56
C VAL A 207 3.10 -0.39 0.74
N LYS A 208 3.62 0.41 1.67
CA LYS A 208 5.06 0.42 2.00
C LYS A 208 5.54 -0.95 2.48
N LEU A 209 4.78 -1.61 3.36
CA LEU A 209 5.05 -2.97 3.80
C LEU A 209 4.98 -3.98 2.65
N LEU A 210 4.03 -3.82 1.73
CA LEU A 210 3.90 -4.67 0.55
C LEU A 210 5.09 -4.49 -0.42
N HIS A 211 5.60 -3.26 -0.61
CA HIS A 211 6.84 -3.00 -1.36
C HIS A 211 8.04 -3.71 -0.73
N LEU A 212 8.24 -3.55 0.59
CA LEU A 212 9.32 -4.21 1.33
C LEU A 212 9.21 -5.74 1.25
N SER A 213 8.00 -6.27 1.41
CA SER A 213 7.74 -7.71 1.37
C SER A 213 7.99 -8.26 -0.04
N ASN A 214 7.59 -7.54 -1.09
CA ASN A 214 7.86 -7.92 -2.47
C ASN A 214 9.36 -8.00 -2.75
N VAL A 215 10.15 -6.98 -2.38
CA VAL A 215 11.60 -7.01 -2.65
C VAL A 215 12.31 -8.11 -1.86
N ILE A 216 11.91 -8.37 -0.61
CA ILE A 216 12.45 -9.49 0.18
C ILE A 216 12.11 -10.83 -0.47
N LEU A 217 10.87 -11.00 -0.92
CA LEU A 217 10.43 -12.23 -1.58
C LEU A 217 11.16 -12.45 -2.92
N GLN A 218 11.31 -11.40 -3.73
CA GLN A 218 12.07 -11.45 -4.98
C GLN A 218 13.55 -11.77 -4.72
N PHE A 219 14.15 -11.17 -3.68
CA PHE A 219 15.51 -11.48 -3.27
C PHE A 219 15.64 -12.94 -2.81
N TYR A 220 14.68 -13.45 -2.04
CA TYR A 220 14.65 -14.86 -1.66
C TYR A 220 14.58 -15.78 -2.90
N PHE A 221 13.65 -15.52 -3.83
CA PHE A 221 13.55 -16.29 -5.07
C PHE A 221 14.82 -16.23 -5.91
N LEU A 222 15.49 -15.06 -5.96
CA LEU A 222 16.76 -14.90 -6.64
C LEU A 222 17.83 -15.82 -6.03
N ASN A 223 17.95 -15.88 -4.69
CA ASN A 223 18.93 -16.74 -4.01
C ASN A 223 18.59 -18.25 -4.14
N VAL A 224 17.30 -18.61 -4.13
CA VAL A 224 16.87 -19.98 -4.41
C VAL A 224 17.20 -20.38 -5.85
N PHE A 225 16.94 -19.48 -6.80
CA PHE A 225 17.24 -19.70 -8.22
C PHE A 225 18.75 -19.85 -8.48
N LEU A 226 19.57 -19.10 -7.74
CA LEU A 226 21.03 -19.23 -7.76
C LEU A 226 21.53 -20.51 -7.07
N GLU A 227 20.63 -21.40 -6.63
CA GLU A 227 20.89 -22.68 -5.93
C GLU A 227 22.04 -22.56 -4.92
N THR A 228 22.02 -21.46 -4.16
CA THR A 228 23.04 -21.20 -3.15
C THR A 228 22.61 -21.77 -1.81
N ALA A 229 22.35 -23.08 -1.78
CA ALA A 229 22.00 -23.80 -0.55
C ALA A 229 23.13 -23.70 0.52
N ASP A 230 24.39 -23.52 0.10
CA ASP A 230 25.53 -23.49 1.02
C ASP A 230 25.84 -22.10 1.60
N TYR A 231 25.39 -21.01 0.95
CA TYR A 231 25.72 -19.63 1.38
C TYR A 231 24.54 -18.66 1.16
N PRO A 232 23.89 -18.13 2.21
CA PRO A 232 22.76 -17.19 2.08
C PRO A 232 23.15 -15.79 1.55
N LEU A 233 24.46 -15.51 1.39
CA LEU A 233 25.00 -14.24 0.89
C LEU A 233 25.85 -14.44 -0.38
N PHE A 234 25.31 -15.19 -1.35
CA PHE A 234 26.00 -15.55 -2.60
C PHE A 234 26.68 -14.36 -3.29
N GLY A 235 25.96 -13.26 -3.54
CA GLY A 235 26.51 -12.12 -4.26
C GLY A 235 27.67 -11.42 -3.52
N GLY A 236 27.71 -11.49 -2.19
CA GLY A 236 28.81 -10.95 -1.39
C GLY A 236 30.09 -11.78 -1.51
N HIS A 237 29.97 -13.11 -1.42
CA HIS A 237 31.09 -14.02 -1.67
C HIS A 237 31.57 -13.90 -3.12
N VAL A 238 30.63 -13.73 -4.05
CA VAL A 238 30.98 -13.63 -5.46
C VAL A 238 31.71 -12.36 -5.82
N LEU A 239 31.27 -11.23 -5.26
CA LEU A 239 31.96 -9.97 -5.41
C LEU A 239 33.35 -10.03 -4.78
N TYR A 240 33.50 -10.71 -3.63
CA TYR A 240 34.80 -10.89 -2.98
C TYR A 240 35.78 -11.71 -3.84
N ASP A 241 35.34 -12.82 -4.44
CA ASP A 241 36.20 -13.64 -5.30
C ASP A 241 36.56 -12.92 -6.60
N LEU A 242 35.64 -12.14 -7.17
CA LEU A 242 35.90 -11.25 -8.32
C LEU A 242 36.89 -10.12 -7.97
N LEU A 243 36.79 -9.52 -6.78
CA LEU A 243 37.72 -8.49 -6.31
C LEU A 243 39.13 -9.04 -6.04
N GLN A 244 39.26 -10.34 -5.78
CA GLN A 244 40.54 -11.02 -5.58
C GLN A 244 41.16 -11.53 -6.88
N ASP A 245 40.62 -11.16 -8.06
CA ASP A 245 41.02 -11.66 -9.37
C ASP A 245 41.15 -13.20 -9.42
N ARG A 246 40.38 -13.89 -8.57
CA ARG A 246 40.29 -15.34 -8.63
C ARG A 246 39.31 -15.67 -9.73
N GLU A 247 39.84 -16.10 -10.87
CA GLU A 247 39.03 -16.77 -11.88
C GLU A 247 38.32 -17.94 -11.19
N TRP A 248 36.99 -17.89 -11.16
CA TRP A 248 36.16 -18.92 -10.57
C TRP A 248 36.50 -20.26 -11.22
N PRO A 249 37.17 -21.18 -10.51
CA PRO A 249 37.47 -22.47 -11.07
C PRO A 249 36.18 -23.28 -10.99
N ASP A 250 35.56 -23.54 -12.15
CA ASP A 250 34.60 -24.64 -12.33
C ASP A 250 33.57 -24.82 -11.20
N SER A 251 33.02 -23.72 -10.67
CA SER A 251 31.86 -23.85 -9.79
C SER A 251 30.68 -24.22 -10.69
N GLY A 252 30.23 -25.47 -10.59
CA GLY A 252 29.21 -26.06 -11.46
C GLY A 252 27.83 -25.38 -11.49
N LYS A 253 27.69 -24.21 -10.87
CA LYS A 253 26.45 -23.42 -10.77
C LYS A 253 26.19 -22.57 -12.02
N PHE A 254 27.26 -22.07 -12.66
CA PHE A 254 27.20 -21.35 -13.94
C PHE A 254 28.18 -21.92 -14.96
N PRO A 255 27.94 -23.14 -15.46
CA PRO A 255 28.83 -23.75 -16.42
C PRO A 255 28.77 -23.01 -17.77
N ARG A 256 29.94 -22.63 -18.27
CA ARG A 256 30.08 -22.06 -19.63
C ARG A 256 30.23 -23.15 -20.69
N VAL A 257 30.60 -24.35 -20.26
CA VAL A 257 30.75 -25.54 -21.10
C VAL A 257 29.89 -26.64 -20.51
N THR A 258 29.07 -27.29 -21.33
CA THR A 258 28.14 -28.34 -20.93
C THR A 258 28.23 -29.51 -21.89
N LEU A 259 27.85 -30.70 -21.42
CA LEU A 259 27.72 -31.88 -22.26
C LEU A 259 26.25 -32.08 -22.63
N CYS A 260 26.02 -32.50 -23.87
CA CYS A 260 24.70 -32.85 -24.37
C CYS A 260 24.75 -34.25 -24.96
N ASP A 261 23.78 -35.08 -24.57
CA ASP A 261 23.57 -36.39 -25.16
C ASP A 261 22.38 -36.30 -26.11
N PHE A 262 22.56 -36.65 -27.38
CA PHE A 262 21.46 -36.73 -28.35
C PHE A 262 21.45 -38.07 -29.07
N GLU A 263 20.26 -38.49 -29.50
CA GLU A 263 20.02 -39.81 -30.08
C GLU A 263 19.48 -39.68 -31.51
N ILE A 264 20.19 -40.27 -32.47
CA ILE A 264 19.76 -40.37 -33.87
C ILE A 264 19.21 -41.77 -34.12
N ARG A 265 18.01 -41.84 -34.69
CA ARG A 265 17.41 -43.10 -35.14
C ARG A 265 17.83 -43.40 -36.57
N VAL A 266 18.50 -44.54 -36.76
CA VAL A 266 18.76 -45.14 -38.07
C VAL A 266 18.03 -46.49 -38.16
N LEU A 267 17.87 -47.03 -39.37
CA LEU A 267 17.19 -48.31 -39.56
C LEU A 267 17.86 -49.41 -38.70
N GLY A 268 17.11 -49.94 -37.72
CA GLY A 268 17.54 -51.06 -36.88
C GLY A 268 18.42 -50.70 -35.66
N ASN A 269 18.81 -49.44 -35.46
CA ASN A 269 19.61 -49.05 -34.29
C ASN A 269 19.42 -47.58 -33.86
N ILE A 270 19.65 -47.29 -32.58
CA ILE A 270 19.69 -45.93 -32.04
C ILE A 270 21.15 -45.59 -31.74
N HIS A 271 21.68 -44.56 -32.39
CA HIS A 271 23.03 -44.07 -32.12
C HIS A 271 22.98 -42.88 -31.17
N ARG A 272 23.62 -43.03 -30.01
CA ARG A 272 23.78 -41.97 -29.02
C ARG A 272 25.12 -41.28 -29.22
N HIS A 273 25.09 -39.96 -29.29
CA HIS A 273 26.27 -39.11 -29.37
C HIS A 273 26.32 -38.19 -28.16
N THR A 274 27.50 -38.04 -27.56
CA THR A 274 27.77 -37.03 -26.54
C THR A 274 28.65 -35.95 -27.17
N VAL A 275 28.18 -34.71 -27.16
CA VAL A 275 28.92 -33.56 -27.69
C VAL A 275 29.15 -32.53 -26.59
N GLN A 276 30.24 -31.79 -26.72
CA GLN A 276 30.57 -30.68 -25.83
C GLN A 276 30.03 -29.39 -26.44
N CYS A 277 29.29 -28.61 -25.66
CA CYS A 277 28.70 -27.36 -26.10
C CYS A 277 29.10 -26.20 -25.21
N VAL A 278 29.31 -25.04 -25.81
CA VAL A 278 29.59 -23.77 -25.14
C VAL A 278 28.26 -23.02 -24.98
N LEU A 279 27.90 -22.71 -23.74
CA LEU A 279 26.64 -22.07 -23.38
C LEU A 279 26.85 -20.55 -23.27
N VAL A 280 26.91 -19.88 -24.42
CA VAL A 280 27.21 -18.43 -24.53
C VAL A 280 26.22 -17.58 -23.73
N ILE A 281 24.95 -17.99 -23.67
CA ILE A 281 23.92 -17.28 -22.91
C ILE A 281 24.25 -17.16 -21.42
N ASN A 282 24.95 -18.14 -20.85
CA ASN A 282 25.22 -18.18 -19.42
C ASN A 282 26.22 -17.12 -18.95
N MET A 283 27.14 -16.70 -19.84
CA MET A 283 28.07 -15.60 -19.57
C MET A 283 27.34 -14.27 -19.33
N PHE A 284 26.22 -14.04 -20.03
CA PHE A 284 25.38 -12.85 -19.82
C PHE A 284 24.57 -12.97 -18.53
N MET A 285 23.99 -14.15 -18.28
CA MET A 285 23.20 -14.41 -17.07
C MET A 285 24.01 -14.16 -15.80
N GLU A 286 25.24 -14.68 -15.74
CA GLU A 286 26.17 -14.47 -14.62
C GLU A 286 26.25 -12.99 -14.23
N LYS A 287 26.46 -12.10 -15.21
CA LYS A 287 26.61 -10.66 -14.95
C LYS A 287 25.30 -9.97 -14.59
N ILE A 288 24.20 -10.33 -15.25
CA ILE A 288 22.87 -9.77 -14.95
C ILE A 288 22.46 -10.15 -13.52
N PHE A 289 22.64 -11.40 -13.11
CA PHE A 289 22.24 -11.86 -11.78
C PHE A 289 23.08 -11.25 -10.66
N ILE A 290 24.39 -11.06 -10.85
CA ILE A 290 25.23 -10.34 -9.88
C ILE A 290 24.74 -8.90 -9.70
N PHE A 291 24.49 -8.21 -10.82
CA PHE A 291 23.97 -6.84 -10.78
C PHE A 291 22.59 -6.77 -10.10
N LEU A 292 21.66 -7.67 -10.46
CA LEU A 292 20.34 -7.74 -9.84
C LEU A 292 20.43 -8.04 -8.34
N TRP A 293 21.33 -8.91 -7.91
CA TRP A 293 21.52 -9.22 -6.49
C TRP A 293 21.93 -7.97 -5.70
N LEU A 294 22.92 -7.22 -6.18
CA LEU A 294 23.36 -5.96 -5.56
C LEU A 294 22.25 -4.91 -5.58
N TRP A 295 21.51 -4.80 -6.69
CA TRP A 295 20.38 -3.90 -6.82
C TRP A 295 19.27 -4.21 -5.81
N MET A 296 18.91 -5.50 -5.62
CA MET A 296 17.88 -5.90 -4.64
C MET A 296 18.31 -5.58 -3.20
N VAL A 297 19.58 -5.80 -2.84
CA VAL A 297 20.10 -5.43 -1.51
C VAL A 297 20.00 -3.92 -1.29
N PHE A 298 20.41 -3.12 -2.29
CA PHE A 298 20.27 -1.67 -2.26
C PHE A 298 18.81 -1.23 -2.08
N LEU A 299 17.88 -1.83 -2.83
CA LEU A 299 16.45 -1.55 -2.70
C LEU A 299 15.90 -1.93 -1.32
N ILE A 300 16.32 -3.06 -0.74
CA ILE A 300 15.89 -3.48 0.61
C ILE A 300 16.30 -2.43 1.63
N ILE A 301 17.56 -1.98 1.61
CA ILE A 301 18.08 -0.97 2.54
C ILE A 301 17.27 0.33 2.43
N LEU A 302 17.11 0.86 1.22
CA LEU A 302 16.33 2.09 0.99
C LEU A 302 14.87 1.94 1.42
N SER A 303 14.26 0.77 1.20
CA SER A 303 12.88 0.50 1.58
C SER A 303 12.69 0.48 3.10
N ILE A 304 13.65 -0.10 3.85
CA ILE A 304 13.63 -0.12 5.31
C ILE A 304 13.79 1.30 5.86
N VAL A 305 14.74 2.08 5.35
CA VAL A 305 14.95 3.48 5.76
C VAL A 305 13.69 4.30 5.48
N ASN A 306 13.08 4.14 4.30
CA ASN A 306 11.88 4.88 3.96
C ASN A 306 10.69 4.48 4.84
N LEU A 307 10.45 3.17 5.01
CA LEU A 307 9.38 2.67 5.87
C LEU A 307 9.52 3.17 7.30
N THR A 308 10.73 3.17 7.85
CA THR A 308 10.98 3.66 9.21
C THR A 308 10.72 5.16 9.32
N ILE A 309 11.19 5.99 8.38
CA ILE A 309 10.89 7.44 8.35
C ILE A 309 9.38 7.70 8.34
N TRP A 310 8.63 6.99 7.49
CA TRP A 310 7.17 7.13 7.41
C TRP A 310 6.47 6.64 8.68
N LEU A 311 6.88 5.48 9.21
CA LEU A 311 6.34 4.90 10.43
C LEU A 311 6.53 5.84 11.63
N PHE A 312 7.74 6.32 11.87
CA PHE A 312 8.02 7.23 12.99
C PHE A 312 7.25 8.55 12.86
N THR A 313 7.19 9.13 11.65
CA THR A 313 6.51 10.42 11.46
C THR A 313 5.00 10.32 11.66
N LEU A 314 4.35 9.24 11.21
CA LEU A 314 2.89 9.14 11.21
C LEU A 314 2.32 8.44 12.46
N SER A 315 3.05 7.48 13.04
CA SER A 315 2.55 6.70 14.18
C SER A 315 2.80 7.38 15.53
N VAL A 316 3.88 8.16 15.67
CA VAL A 316 4.24 8.81 16.95
C VAL A 316 3.60 10.21 17.04
N PRO A 317 2.71 10.48 18.01
CA PRO A 317 2.06 11.78 18.17
C PRO A 317 3.03 12.94 18.31
N SER A 318 4.10 12.77 19.10
CA SER A 318 5.13 13.78 19.30
C SER A 318 5.86 14.15 18.00
N CYS A 319 6.14 13.17 17.14
CA CYS A 319 6.76 13.44 15.84
C CYS A 319 5.81 14.13 14.87
N ARG A 320 4.50 13.80 14.90
CA ARG A 320 3.49 14.52 14.11
C ARG A 320 3.39 15.98 14.53
N GLN A 321 3.37 16.23 15.84
CA GLN A 321 3.32 17.59 16.38
C GLN A 321 4.57 18.38 16.00
N ALA A 322 5.77 17.83 16.21
CA ALA A 322 7.02 18.47 15.80
C ALA A 322 7.10 18.74 14.30
N PHE A 323 6.56 17.84 13.46
CA PHE A 323 6.47 18.08 12.02
C PHE A 323 5.59 19.28 11.71
N VAL A 324 4.38 19.34 12.27
CA VAL A 324 3.44 20.45 12.02
C VAL A 324 3.95 21.77 12.61
N GLU A 325 4.53 21.73 13.80
CA GLU A 325 5.14 22.88 14.49
C GLU A 325 6.20 23.55 13.61
N LYS A 326 7.09 22.77 13.00
CA LYS A 326 8.11 23.28 12.06
C LYS A 326 7.52 24.08 10.89
N TYR A 327 6.33 23.75 10.41
CA TYR A 327 5.68 24.49 9.31
C TYR A 327 4.82 25.67 9.81
N LEU A 328 4.49 25.69 11.10
CA LEU A 328 3.77 26.76 11.79
C LEU A 328 4.70 27.84 12.38
N GLU A 329 5.96 27.50 12.68
CA GLU A 329 6.99 28.39 13.27
C GLU A 329 7.32 29.63 12.41
N LEU A 330 6.79 29.71 11.19
CA LEU A 330 6.83 30.92 10.37
C LEU A 330 5.71 31.93 10.70
N SER A 331 4.73 31.61 11.55
CA SER A 331 3.59 32.49 11.80
C SER A 331 2.90 32.48 13.18
N VAL A 332 3.13 31.52 14.10
CA VAL A 332 2.36 31.47 15.38
C VAL A 332 3.19 30.94 16.57
N GLU A 333 3.09 31.59 17.73
CA GLU A 333 3.68 31.13 19.02
C GLU A 333 3.16 29.73 19.41
N PRO A 334 3.98 28.87 20.07
CA PRO A 334 3.62 27.50 20.40
C PRO A 334 2.58 27.49 21.53
N SER A 335 1.30 27.52 21.15
CA SER A 335 0.19 27.51 22.08
C SER A 335 -0.22 26.08 22.47
N SER A 336 -0.87 25.95 23.62
CA SER A 336 -1.55 24.71 24.06
C SER A 336 -2.58 24.16 23.05
N GLU A 337 -2.88 24.90 21.98
CA GLU A 337 -3.83 24.54 20.94
C GLU A 337 -3.22 23.71 19.80
N LEU A 338 -1.90 23.51 19.77
CA LEU A 338 -1.25 22.67 18.76
C LEU A 338 -1.69 21.20 18.84
N ALA A 339 -1.78 20.65 20.07
CA ALA A 339 -2.21 19.27 20.28
C ALA A 339 -3.64 18.98 19.75
N PRO A 340 -4.68 19.79 20.07
CA PRO A 340 -6.02 19.58 19.51
C PRO A 340 -6.06 19.82 17.99
N PHE A 341 -5.27 20.75 17.45
CA PHE A 341 -5.14 20.92 16.00
C PHE A 341 -4.63 19.64 15.32
N VAL A 342 -3.52 19.07 15.78
CA VAL A 342 -2.91 17.89 15.14
C VAL A 342 -3.76 16.63 15.36
N GLU A 343 -4.22 16.37 16.58
CA GLU A 343 -4.87 15.10 16.93
C GLU A 343 -6.37 15.06 16.59
N GLN A 344 -7.09 16.17 16.74
CA GLN A 344 -8.56 16.18 16.56
C GLN A 344 -8.97 16.71 15.20
N PHE A 345 -8.34 17.81 14.75
CA PHE A 345 -8.64 18.43 13.48
C PHE A 345 -7.91 17.72 12.33
N LEU A 346 -6.58 17.77 12.30
CA LEU A 346 -5.81 17.26 11.16
C LEU A 346 -5.83 15.72 11.06
N ARG A 347 -5.68 15.04 12.21
CA ARG A 347 -5.54 13.57 12.32
C ARG A 347 -4.35 13.02 11.51
N PRO A 348 -4.04 11.71 11.59
CA PRO A 348 -2.94 11.15 10.84
C PRO A 348 -3.05 11.35 9.32
N ASP A 349 -4.26 11.30 8.75
CA ASP A 349 -4.50 11.47 7.32
C ASP A 349 -4.17 12.88 6.82
N GLY A 350 -4.49 13.93 7.59
CA GLY A 350 -4.10 15.29 7.25
C GLY A 350 -2.59 15.54 7.40
N VAL A 351 -1.96 14.98 8.44
CA VAL A 351 -0.49 15.04 8.59
C VAL A 351 0.21 14.30 7.44
N PHE A 352 -0.31 13.14 7.04
CA PHE A 352 0.16 12.40 5.87
C PHE A 352 0.10 13.25 4.61
N LEU A 353 -1.03 13.91 4.36
CA LEU A 353 -1.21 14.76 3.19
C LEU A 353 -0.25 15.94 3.19
N LEU A 354 -0.10 16.65 4.32
CA LEU A 354 0.88 17.74 4.45
C LEU A 354 2.30 17.24 4.21
N LYS A 355 2.66 16.06 4.73
CA LYS A 355 3.96 15.44 4.45
C LYS A 355 4.15 15.16 2.96
N MET A 356 3.15 14.59 2.29
CA MET A 356 3.22 14.37 0.85
C MET A 356 3.38 15.68 0.07
N VAL A 357 2.66 16.74 0.45
CA VAL A 357 2.79 18.08 -0.15
C VAL A 357 4.19 18.64 0.08
N SER A 358 4.74 18.51 1.29
CA SER A 358 6.10 19.01 1.60
C SER A 358 7.18 18.36 0.75
N VAL A 359 7.06 17.06 0.46
CA VAL A 359 8.03 16.30 -0.34
C VAL A 359 7.93 16.66 -1.83
N HIS A 360 6.73 16.95 -2.35
CA HIS A 360 6.51 17.15 -3.78
C HIS A 360 6.43 18.62 -4.20
N ALA A 361 5.64 19.44 -3.50
CA ALA A 361 5.43 20.84 -3.80
C ALA A 361 6.40 21.77 -3.04
N GLY A 362 7.18 21.20 -2.11
CA GLY A 362 8.18 21.92 -1.32
C GLY A 362 7.62 22.57 -0.06
N ASN A 363 8.54 23.10 0.75
CA ASN A 363 8.25 23.56 2.11
C ASN A 363 7.37 24.81 2.16
N ILE A 364 7.50 25.73 1.19
CA ILE A 364 6.77 27.01 1.18
C ILE A 364 5.28 26.77 1.00
N ILE A 365 4.90 25.96 0.00
CA ILE A 365 3.50 25.63 -0.28
C ILE A 365 2.89 24.87 0.90
N CYS A 366 3.63 23.91 1.47
CA CYS A 366 3.19 23.18 2.66
C CYS A 366 2.95 24.11 3.86
N SER A 367 3.85 25.06 4.15
CA SER A 367 3.70 26.01 5.25
C SER A 367 2.45 26.89 5.07
N ARG A 368 2.22 27.43 3.87
CA ARG A 368 1.03 28.23 3.56
C ARG A 368 -0.28 27.47 3.70
N ILE A 369 -0.32 26.22 3.25
CA ILE A 369 -1.49 25.34 3.44
C ILE A 369 -1.70 25.06 4.93
N THR A 370 -0.63 24.80 5.67
CA THR A 370 -0.70 24.54 7.12
C THR A 370 -1.24 25.76 7.87
N GLU A 371 -0.77 26.96 7.53
CA GLU A 371 -1.26 28.25 8.06
C GLU A 371 -2.74 28.48 7.74
N SER A 372 -3.15 28.23 6.49
CA SER A 372 -4.56 28.36 6.10
C SER A 372 -5.46 27.34 6.81
N LEU A 373 -4.98 26.12 7.06
CA LEU A 373 -5.70 25.10 7.82
C LEU A 373 -5.77 25.43 9.32
N TRP A 374 -4.73 26.08 9.86
CA TRP A 374 -4.73 26.58 11.24
C TRP A 374 -5.81 27.64 11.45
N ASN A 375 -5.93 28.61 10.55
CA ASN A 375 -6.98 29.64 10.63
C ASN A 375 -8.39 29.02 10.60
N ARG A 376 -8.61 28.02 9.74
CA ARG A 376 -9.86 27.25 9.68
C ARG A 376 -10.14 26.46 10.96
N PHE A 377 -9.09 25.92 11.59
CA PHE A 377 -9.22 25.25 12.88
C PHE A 377 -9.69 26.20 13.99
N ILE A 378 -9.13 27.41 14.06
CA ILE A 378 -9.56 28.43 15.03
C ILE A 378 -11.04 28.80 14.81
N GLU A 379 -11.46 29.00 13.55
CA GLU A 379 -12.87 29.25 13.20
C GLU A 379 -13.79 28.09 13.62
N TRP A 380 -13.36 26.86 13.39
CA TRP A 380 -14.08 25.65 13.79
C TRP A 380 -14.19 25.53 15.31
N GLN A 381 -13.10 25.78 16.06
CA GLN A 381 -13.08 25.75 17.52
C GLN A 381 -14.00 26.82 18.11
N ASN A 382 -13.99 28.03 17.56
CA ASN A 382 -14.91 29.11 17.96
C ASN A 382 -16.38 28.74 17.71
N SER A 383 -16.66 28.11 16.56
CA SER A 383 -18.01 27.62 16.21
C SER A 383 -18.49 26.52 17.16
N GLN A 384 -17.59 25.60 17.56
CA GLN A 384 -17.91 24.60 18.58
C GLN A 384 -18.17 25.22 19.95
N ALA A 385 -17.35 26.18 20.37
CA ALA A 385 -17.53 26.87 21.64
C ALA A 385 -18.88 27.64 21.69
N LEU A 386 -19.30 28.24 20.58
CA LEU A 386 -20.62 28.86 20.47
C LEU A 386 -21.77 27.85 20.54
N SER A 387 -21.69 26.74 19.80
CA SER A 387 -22.75 25.72 19.83
C SER A 387 -22.93 25.08 21.21
N LEU A 388 -21.84 24.83 21.94
CA LEU A 388 -21.86 24.33 23.32
C LEU A 388 -22.48 25.35 24.28
N LYS A 389 -22.19 26.65 24.12
CA LYS A 389 -22.82 27.72 24.91
C LYS A 389 -24.32 27.79 24.65
N ASP A 390 -24.76 27.70 23.40
CA ASP A 390 -26.16 27.70 23.03
C ASP A 390 -26.91 26.47 23.54
N GLN A 391 -26.28 25.29 23.49
CA GLN A 391 -26.87 24.06 24.03
C GLN A 391 -26.99 24.14 25.56
N LYS A 392 -25.99 24.67 26.25
CA LYS A 392 -26.04 24.90 27.70
C LYS A 392 -27.14 25.90 28.05
N ARG A 393 -27.28 26.99 27.30
CA ARG A 393 -28.34 28.00 27.46
C ARG A 393 -29.74 27.43 27.22
N ARG A 394 -29.93 26.59 26.21
CA ARG A 394 -31.19 25.86 26.00
C ARG A 394 -31.48 24.90 27.16
N SER A 395 -30.49 24.17 27.66
CA SER A 395 -30.67 23.23 28.77
C SER A 395 -31.01 23.93 30.09
N SER A 396 -30.47 25.12 30.35
CA SER A 396 -30.80 25.92 31.53
C SER A 396 -32.22 26.49 31.41
N LEU A 397 -32.63 26.98 30.24
CA LEU A 397 -34.01 27.45 29.99
C LEU A 397 -35.04 26.33 30.19
N VAL A 398 -34.72 25.10 29.75
CA VAL A 398 -35.60 23.93 29.97
C VAL A 398 -35.66 23.56 31.46
N ARG A 399 -34.54 23.65 32.19
CA ARG A 399 -34.51 23.40 33.65
C ARG A 399 -35.29 24.45 34.44
N GLU A 400 -35.17 25.73 34.08
CA GLU A 400 -35.94 26.82 34.70
C GLU A 400 -37.43 26.66 34.44
N SER A 401 -37.83 26.40 33.17
CA SER A 401 -39.23 26.13 32.82
C SER A 401 -39.81 24.90 33.55
N SER A 402 -39.01 23.83 33.70
CA SER A 402 -39.42 22.65 34.46
C SER A 402 -39.55 22.92 35.97
N ALA A 403 -38.66 23.74 36.54
CA ALA A 403 -38.73 24.16 37.94
C ALA A 403 -39.94 25.07 38.20
N GLU A 404 -40.23 26.03 37.33
CA GLU A 404 -41.44 26.88 37.40
C GLU A 404 -42.72 26.04 37.29
N GLY A 405 -42.76 25.06 36.37
CA GLY A 405 -43.88 24.12 36.26
C GLY A 405 -44.11 23.30 37.54
N HIS A 406 -43.04 22.87 38.21
CA HIS A 406 -43.12 22.18 39.50
C HIS A 406 -43.60 23.08 40.65
N VAL A 407 -43.20 24.35 40.68
CA VAL A 407 -43.66 25.33 41.68
C VAL A 407 -45.15 25.66 41.48
N LEU A 408 -45.59 25.88 40.24
CA LEU A 408 -47.00 26.11 39.91
C LEU A 408 -47.87 24.90 40.30
N ARG A 409 -47.40 23.69 40.05
CA ARG A 409 -48.10 22.45 40.40
C ARG A 409 -48.17 22.20 41.92
N ARG A 410 -47.16 22.62 42.69
CA ARG A 410 -47.23 22.60 44.16
C ARG A 410 -48.23 23.63 44.70
N ARG A 411 -48.30 24.81 44.07
CA ARG A 411 -49.22 25.89 44.45
C ARG A 411 -50.69 25.56 44.13
N SER A 412 -50.95 24.80 43.07
CA SER A 412 -52.30 24.27 42.79
C SER A 412 -52.69 23.18 43.80
N GLN A 413 -51.77 22.26 44.14
CA GLN A 413 -52.02 21.21 45.14
C GLN A 413 -52.21 21.77 46.56
N SER A 414 -51.58 22.89 46.92
CA SER A 414 -51.83 23.55 48.21
C SER A 414 -53.21 24.20 48.27
N ARG A 415 -53.65 24.87 47.19
CA ARG A 415 -55.01 25.42 47.08
C ARG A 415 -56.09 24.33 47.15
N ASP A 416 -55.87 23.18 46.51
CA ASP A 416 -56.80 22.05 46.59
C ASP A 416 -56.89 21.44 48.01
N ARG A 417 -55.78 21.46 48.77
CA ARG A 417 -55.76 21.02 50.17
C ARG A 417 -56.48 22.00 51.10
N GLU A 418 -56.33 23.31 50.90
CA GLU A 418 -57.09 24.32 51.63
C GLU A 418 -58.59 24.19 51.37
N HIS A 419 -59.01 23.98 50.12
CA HIS A 419 -60.42 23.75 49.78
C HIS A 419 -61.01 22.46 50.41
N ARG A 420 -60.21 21.39 50.55
CA ARG A 420 -60.64 20.17 51.26
C ARG A 420 -60.75 20.39 52.77
N HIS A 421 -59.86 21.17 53.38
CA HIS A 421 -59.94 21.47 54.81
C HIS A 421 -61.15 22.32 55.17
N SER A 422 -61.54 23.28 54.32
CA SER A 422 -62.77 24.06 54.50
C SER A 422 -64.04 23.19 54.40
N ARG A 423 -64.09 22.24 53.45
CA ARG A 423 -65.24 21.30 53.32
C ARG A 423 -65.31 20.27 54.45
N GLY A 424 -64.17 19.81 54.98
CA GLY A 424 -64.13 18.89 56.13
C GLY A 424 -64.58 19.52 57.45
N ALA A 425 -64.39 20.84 57.63
CA ALA A 425 -64.86 21.55 58.81
C ALA A 425 -66.39 21.77 58.84
N GLU A 426 -67.05 21.83 57.67
CA GLU A 426 -68.51 21.88 57.57
C GLU A 426 -69.17 20.50 57.81
N GLN A 427 -68.53 19.40 57.37
CA GLN A 427 -69.09 18.04 57.51
C GLN A 427 -69.08 17.51 58.96
N ASN A 428 -68.12 17.93 59.80
CA ASN A 428 -68.03 17.48 61.19
C ASN A 428 -68.98 18.21 62.17
N ARG A 429 -69.74 19.23 61.71
CA ARG A 429 -70.82 19.85 62.51
C ARG A 429 -72.20 19.24 62.27
N ALA A 430 -72.36 18.36 61.28
CA ALA A 430 -73.66 17.81 60.88
C ALA A 430 -73.94 16.37 61.37
N ALA A 431 -73.00 15.73 62.08
CA ALA A 431 -73.13 14.34 62.54
C ALA A 431 -73.33 14.23 64.06
N ALA A 432 -74.44 14.79 64.57
CA ALA A 432 -74.90 14.56 65.94
C ALA A 432 -76.44 14.73 66.05
N ALA A 433 -77.21 13.73 65.60
CA ALA A 433 -78.58 13.48 66.06
C ALA A 433 -79.03 12.04 65.71
N PRO A 434 -79.85 11.37 66.56
CA PRO A 434 -80.03 9.91 66.51
C PRO A 434 -81.25 9.44 65.70
N LEU A 435 -81.20 8.17 65.29
CA LEU A 435 -82.20 7.42 64.52
C LEU A 435 -83.55 7.23 65.23
N ALA A 436 -84.62 7.20 64.43
CA ALA A 436 -85.86 6.47 64.72
C ALA A 436 -86.34 5.70 63.47
N THR A 437 -86.56 4.41 63.67
CA THR A 437 -87.17 3.37 62.83
C THR A 437 -88.62 3.65 62.43
N ILE A 438 -89.13 3.03 61.35
CA ILE A 438 -90.36 2.18 61.35
C ILE A 438 -90.60 1.48 59.99
N SER A 439 -91.02 0.22 60.16
CA SER A 439 -91.56 -0.87 59.33
C SER A 439 -91.99 -0.71 57.86
N ASP A 440 -91.50 -1.66 57.05
CA ASP A 440 -92.24 -2.83 56.52
C ASP A 440 -93.73 -2.67 56.14
N THR A 441 -94.07 -2.90 54.87
CA THR A 441 -95.02 -3.98 54.48
C THR A 441 -95.08 -4.21 52.98
N THR A 442 -95.38 -5.47 52.68
CA THR A 442 -95.23 -6.24 51.44
C THR A 442 -96.45 -6.19 50.49
N LYS A 443 -96.14 -6.39 49.20
CA LYS A 443 -96.88 -7.13 48.14
C LYS A 443 -98.23 -6.59 47.61
N HIS A 444 -98.37 -6.48 46.28
CA HIS A 444 -98.92 -7.53 45.40
C HIS A 444 -99.07 -7.04 43.93
N TYR A 445 -98.61 -7.88 42.97
CA TYR A 445 -99.16 -8.31 41.66
C TYR A 445 -99.84 -7.28 40.73
N VAL A 446 -99.57 -7.24 39.42
CA VAL A 446 -99.57 -8.32 38.41
C VAL A 446 -98.34 -8.26 37.50
#